data_AF-A0A368ZJN9-F1
#
_entry.id   AF-A0A368ZJN9-F1
#
_cell.length_a   1.000
_cell.length_b   1.000
_cell.length_c   1.000
_cell.angle_alpha   90.00
_cell.angle_beta   90.00
_cell.angle_gamma   90.00
#
_symmetry.space_group_name_H-M   'P 1'
#
loop_
_entity.id
_entity.type
_entity.pdbx_description
1 polymer ?
#
loop_
_entity_poly.entity_id
_entity_poly.type
_entity_poly.pdbx_seq_one_letter_code
_entity_poly.pdbx_strand_id
1 'polypeptide(L)'
;MKYIITLAIALSCFSCISIKADVTNTESIEQSESQASAEAAIRLVIAEQEVAWNTHDLEGFMQGYWKSETLKFYGSSGLTQGWNQTLANYKKGYPSKAESGTLKFEIKDISKIEGDNYWVMGAYHLKRDIGDANGPFLIIFKKINGEWKIIADMSC
;
A
#
# COMPACT_ATOMS: atom_id res chain seq x y z
N MET A 1 39.98 -58.89 -53.63
CA MET A 1 38.89 -58.14 -54.28
C MET A 1 38.47 -57.02 -53.33
N LYS A 2 38.53 -55.75 -53.80
CA LYS A 2 37.64 -54.61 -53.45
C LYS A 2 37.61 -54.14 -51.97
N TYR A 3 37.87 -52.90 -51.53
CA TYR A 3 38.08 -51.57 -52.12
C TYR A 3 38.92 -50.69 -51.16
N ILE A 4 39.64 -49.73 -51.73
CA ILE A 4 40.32 -48.60 -51.09
C ILE A 4 39.29 -47.48 -50.85
N ILE A 5 39.25 -46.87 -49.65
CA ILE A 5 38.72 -45.52 -49.44
C ILE A 5 39.63 -44.78 -48.45
N THR A 6 40.33 -43.78 -48.98
CA THR A 6 41.04 -42.71 -48.27
C THR A 6 40.04 -41.66 -47.79
N LEU A 7 40.18 -41.13 -46.55
CA LEU A 7 39.67 -39.78 -46.26
C LEU A 7 40.34 -39.10 -45.03
N ALA A 8 41.09 -38.05 -45.37
CA ALA A 8 41.27 -36.73 -44.75
C ALA A 8 41.57 -36.52 -43.26
N ILE A 9 42.63 -35.73 -43.07
CA ILE A 9 43.19 -35.07 -41.89
C ILE A 9 42.29 -33.94 -41.40
N ALA A 10 42.20 -33.74 -40.07
CA ALA A 10 42.08 -32.41 -39.47
C ALA A 10 42.54 -32.43 -38.00
N LEU A 11 43.76 -31.97 -37.76
CA LEU A 11 44.32 -31.68 -36.45
C LEU A 11 43.80 -30.29 -36.02
N SER A 12 42.82 -30.24 -35.12
CA SER A 12 42.34 -28.97 -34.54
C SER A 12 42.86 -28.82 -33.11
N CYS A 13 43.80 -27.89 -32.95
CA CYS A 13 44.24 -27.36 -31.67
C CYS A 13 43.06 -26.76 -30.91
N PHE A 14 42.59 -27.42 -29.85
CA PHE A 14 41.77 -26.75 -28.85
C PHE A 14 42.67 -25.89 -27.97
N SER A 15 42.82 -24.63 -28.37
CA SER A 15 43.33 -23.57 -27.51
C SER A 15 42.46 -23.47 -26.25
N CYS A 16 43.09 -23.47 -25.08
CA CYS A 16 42.45 -23.19 -23.80
C CYS A 16 41.71 -21.85 -23.88
N ILE A 17 40.38 -21.89 -23.94
CA ILE A 17 39.56 -20.71 -23.69
C ILE A 17 39.35 -20.64 -22.18
N SER A 18 40.07 -19.74 -21.53
CA SER A 18 39.78 -19.33 -20.15
C SER A 18 38.38 -18.73 -20.11
N ILE A 19 37.39 -19.50 -19.67
CA ILE A 19 36.10 -18.96 -19.27
C ILE A 19 36.35 -18.16 -18.00
N LYS A 20 36.42 -16.84 -18.11
CA LYS A 20 36.13 -15.98 -16.97
C LYS A 20 34.67 -16.20 -16.65
N ALA A 21 34.40 -16.91 -15.55
CA ALA A 21 33.10 -16.86 -14.91
C ALA A 21 32.91 -15.42 -14.45
N ASP A 22 32.24 -14.61 -15.27
CA ASP A 22 31.69 -13.35 -14.80
C ASP A 22 30.56 -13.75 -13.87
N VAL A 23 30.85 -13.67 -12.57
CA VAL A 23 29.87 -13.86 -11.50
C VAL A 23 28.86 -12.73 -11.68
N THR A 24 27.80 -13.05 -12.40
CA THR A 24 26.66 -12.15 -12.56
C THR A 24 26.11 -11.94 -11.16
N ASN A 25 26.36 -10.73 -10.65
CA ASN A 25 25.84 -10.21 -9.41
C ASN A 25 24.36 -10.61 -9.33
N THR A 26 24.04 -11.54 -8.43
CA THR A 26 22.67 -11.75 -7.98
C THR A 26 22.34 -10.57 -7.07
N GLU A 27 22.18 -9.40 -7.67
CA GLU A 27 21.50 -8.30 -7.01
C GLU A 27 20.02 -8.71 -6.96
N SER A 28 19.54 -8.96 -5.76
CA SER A 28 18.12 -9.07 -5.45
C SER A 28 17.42 -7.83 -6.01
N ILE A 29 16.70 -8.02 -7.12
CA ILE A 29 15.83 -7.00 -7.69
C ILE A 29 14.65 -6.82 -6.72
N GLU A 30 14.82 -5.98 -5.70
CA GLU A 30 13.67 -5.31 -5.09
C GLU A 30 13.11 -4.37 -6.15
N GLN A 31 12.14 -4.86 -6.91
CA GLN A 31 11.48 -4.09 -7.95
C GLN A 31 10.63 -3.01 -7.26
N SER A 32 11.19 -1.79 -7.15
CA SER A 32 10.45 -0.66 -6.60
C SER A 32 9.17 -0.44 -7.39
N GLU A 33 8.04 -0.35 -6.67
CA GLU A 33 6.73 -0.12 -7.28
C GLU A 33 6.72 1.25 -7.97
N SER A 34 6.17 1.33 -9.18
CA SER A 34 6.04 2.61 -9.87
C SER A 34 5.10 3.53 -9.09
N GLN A 35 5.31 4.84 -9.17
CA GLN A 35 4.47 5.81 -8.47
C GLN A 35 2.98 5.64 -8.84
N ALA A 36 2.66 5.43 -10.12
CA ALA A 36 1.30 5.21 -10.58
C ALA A 36 0.65 3.95 -9.97
N SER A 37 1.42 2.86 -9.82
CA SER A 37 0.95 1.64 -9.17
C SER A 37 0.70 1.86 -7.68
N ALA A 38 1.63 2.54 -7.00
CA ALA A 38 1.48 2.87 -5.58
C ALA A 38 0.26 3.75 -5.33
N GLU A 39 0.04 4.79 -6.14
CA GLU A 39 -1.14 5.65 -6.05
C GLU A 39 -2.44 4.87 -6.28
N ALA A 40 -2.47 3.95 -7.26
CA ALA A 40 -3.62 3.11 -7.51
C ALA A 40 -3.92 2.19 -6.31
N ALA A 41 -2.90 1.58 -5.71
CA ALA A 41 -3.05 0.73 -4.53
C ALA A 41 -3.51 1.53 -3.29
N ILE A 42 -3.00 2.74 -3.09
CA ILE A 42 -3.46 3.65 -2.02
C ILE A 42 -4.94 4.00 -2.22
N ARG A 43 -5.36 4.33 -3.45
CA ARG A 43 -6.77 4.61 -3.77
C ARG A 43 -7.66 3.41 -3.50
N LEU A 44 -7.17 2.20 -3.75
CA LEU A 44 -7.90 0.97 -3.45
C LEU A 44 -8.15 0.83 -1.95
N VAL A 45 -7.13 1.04 -1.09
CA VAL A 45 -7.33 1.00 0.37
C VAL A 45 -8.40 1.99 0.82
N ILE A 46 -8.36 3.23 0.32
CA ILE A 46 -9.36 4.26 0.66
C ILE A 46 -10.78 3.84 0.18
N ALA A 47 -10.88 3.23 -1.00
CA ALA A 47 -12.16 2.73 -1.52
C ALA A 47 -12.71 1.56 -0.69
N GLU A 48 -11.86 0.63 -0.25
CA GLU A 48 -12.24 -0.48 0.64
C GLU A 48 -12.73 0.05 1.99
N GLN A 49 -12.08 1.09 2.54
CA GLN A 49 -12.55 1.77 3.74
C GLN A 49 -13.94 2.40 3.54
N GLU A 50 -14.18 3.06 2.41
CA GLU A 50 -15.51 3.63 2.08
C GLU A 50 -16.59 2.54 2.07
N VAL A 51 -16.31 1.38 1.45
CA VAL A 51 -17.23 0.24 1.43
C VAL A 51 -17.49 -0.29 2.84
N ALA A 52 -16.44 -0.55 3.62
CA ALA A 52 -16.57 -1.08 4.98
C ALA A 52 -17.40 -0.12 5.85
N TRP A 53 -17.07 1.18 5.82
CA TRP A 53 -17.82 2.22 6.53
C TRP A 53 -19.30 2.22 6.17
N ASN A 54 -19.62 2.18 4.86
CA ASN A 54 -21.00 2.24 4.36
C ASN A 54 -21.81 1.00 4.71
N THR A 55 -21.15 -0.11 5.02
CA THR A 55 -21.81 -1.30 5.59
C THR A 55 -21.87 -1.30 7.12
N HIS A 56 -21.30 -0.28 7.78
CA HIS A 56 -21.08 -0.17 9.22
C HIS A 56 -20.13 -1.24 9.79
N ASP A 57 -19.17 -1.66 8.97
CA ASP A 57 -18.08 -2.54 9.38
C ASP A 57 -16.87 -1.68 9.82
N LEU A 58 -16.86 -1.31 11.11
CA LEU A 58 -15.81 -0.46 11.68
C LEU A 58 -14.46 -1.20 11.79
N GLU A 59 -14.48 -2.51 12.03
CA GLU A 59 -13.30 -3.36 12.01
C GLU A 59 -12.71 -3.49 10.60
N GLY A 60 -13.56 -3.61 9.59
CA GLY A 60 -13.19 -3.58 8.17
C GLY A 60 -12.60 -2.24 7.78
N PHE A 61 -13.23 -1.13 8.17
CA PHE A 61 -12.70 0.23 7.99
C PHE A 61 -11.30 0.38 8.60
N MET A 62 -11.10 -0.24 9.77
CA MET A 62 -9.81 -0.21 10.46
C MET A 62 -8.70 -1.05 9.80
N GLN A 63 -9.00 -1.91 8.81
CA GLN A 63 -7.98 -2.69 8.10
C GLN A 63 -7.05 -1.84 7.21
N GLY A 64 -7.51 -0.64 6.82
CA GLY A 64 -6.67 0.33 6.11
C GLY A 64 -5.58 0.96 6.99
N TYR A 65 -5.72 0.89 8.31
CA TYR A 65 -4.74 1.44 9.26
C TYR A 65 -3.71 0.41 9.68
N TRP A 66 -2.51 0.90 9.99
CA TRP A 66 -1.45 0.06 10.54
C TRP A 66 -1.81 -0.43 11.94
N LYS A 67 -1.91 -1.76 12.09
CA LYS A 67 -2.24 -2.40 13.37
C LYS A 67 -1.05 -2.40 14.32
N SER A 68 -0.84 -1.26 14.97
CA SER A 68 0.27 -1.00 15.89
C SER A 68 -0.12 0.03 16.95
N GLU A 69 0.56 -0.03 18.09
CA GLU A 69 0.50 0.99 19.15
C GLU A 69 1.10 2.34 18.71
N THR A 70 1.85 2.37 17.60
CA THR A 70 2.48 3.58 17.06
C THR A 70 1.60 4.37 16.09
N LEU A 71 0.45 3.81 15.68
CA LEU A 71 -0.54 4.50 14.84
C LEU A 71 -0.92 5.82 15.52
N LYS A 72 -1.01 6.91 14.76
CA LYS A 72 -1.44 8.21 15.28
C LYS A 72 -2.72 8.66 14.60
N PHE A 73 -3.68 9.11 15.39
CA PHE A 73 -4.89 9.75 14.90
C PHE A 73 -5.03 11.10 15.62
N TYR A 74 -5.28 12.17 14.88
CA TYR A 74 -5.49 13.50 15.45
C TYR A 74 -6.80 14.09 14.90
N GLY A 75 -7.76 14.33 15.79
CA GLY A 75 -9.02 14.95 15.41
C GLY A 75 -9.57 15.86 16.49
N SER A 76 -10.89 16.03 16.53
CA SER A 76 -11.58 16.95 17.45
C SER A 76 -11.29 16.71 18.93
N SER A 77 -10.99 15.46 19.31
CA SER A 77 -10.64 15.07 20.69
C SER A 77 -9.13 15.09 20.96
N GLY A 78 -8.32 15.59 20.03
CA GLY A 78 -6.85 15.62 20.11
C GLY A 78 -6.18 14.33 19.65
N LEU A 79 -4.97 14.09 20.14
CA LEU A 79 -4.11 12.97 19.74
C LEU A 79 -4.56 11.66 20.39
N THR A 80 -4.84 10.66 19.56
CA THR A 80 -4.99 9.25 19.92
C THR A 80 -3.82 8.46 19.37
N GLN A 81 -3.32 7.48 20.13
CA GLN A 81 -2.30 6.54 19.70
C GLN A 81 -2.82 5.10 19.79
N GLY A 82 -2.41 4.29 18.82
CA GLY A 82 -2.66 2.84 18.81
C GLY A 82 -3.94 2.41 18.12
N TRP A 83 -3.85 1.33 17.33
CA TRP A 83 -4.96 0.79 16.54
C TRP A 83 -6.16 0.38 17.40
N ASN A 84 -5.93 -0.28 18.53
CA ASN A 84 -7.00 -0.75 19.41
C ASN A 84 -7.78 0.41 20.03
N GLN A 85 -7.08 1.45 20.49
CA GLN A 85 -7.71 2.64 21.05
C GLN A 85 -8.50 3.41 19.98
N THR A 86 -7.96 3.54 18.77
CA THR A 86 -8.66 4.16 17.64
C THR A 86 -9.94 3.40 17.28
N LEU A 87 -9.92 2.07 17.20
CA LEU A 87 -11.13 1.27 16.95
C LEU A 87 -12.17 1.45 18.08
N ALA A 88 -11.74 1.45 19.34
CA ALA A 88 -12.63 1.69 20.47
C ALA A 88 -13.30 3.08 20.39
N ASN A 89 -12.55 4.10 19.98
CA ASN A 89 -13.07 5.45 19.76
C ASN A 89 -14.10 5.49 18.62
N TYR A 90 -13.84 4.80 17.50
CA TYR A 90 -14.82 4.68 16.41
C TYR A 90 -16.10 4.01 16.90
N LYS A 91 -16.01 2.86 17.58
CA LYS A 91 -17.19 2.17 18.13
C LYS A 91 -17.99 3.04 19.10
N LYS A 92 -17.30 3.87 19.90
CA LYS A 92 -17.95 4.80 20.82
C LYS A 92 -18.62 5.97 20.10
N GLY A 93 -17.98 6.53 19.07
CA GLY A 93 -18.49 7.69 18.32
C GLY A 93 -19.57 7.32 17.30
N TYR A 94 -19.54 6.08 16.81
CA TYR A 94 -20.42 5.57 15.76
C TYR A 94 -21.08 4.25 16.22
N PRO A 95 -21.95 4.28 17.24
CA PRO A 95 -22.57 3.08 17.80
C PRO A 95 -23.59 2.42 16.87
N SER A 96 -24.09 3.12 15.85
CA SER A 96 -25.02 2.57 14.87
C SER A 96 -24.91 3.22 13.48
N LYS A 97 -25.66 2.67 12.52
CA LYS A 97 -25.79 3.23 11.16
C LYS A 97 -26.34 4.65 11.13
N ALA A 98 -27.12 5.07 12.12
CA ALA A 98 -27.63 6.43 12.20
C ALA A 98 -26.47 7.44 12.38
N GLU A 99 -25.48 7.09 13.20
CA GLU A 99 -24.31 7.94 13.44
C GLU A 99 -23.24 7.81 12.36
N SER A 100 -23.05 6.63 11.76
CA SER A 100 -22.05 6.43 10.69
C SER A 100 -22.55 6.90 9.32
N GLY A 101 -23.85 6.79 9.05
CA GLY A 101 -24.47 7.10 7.75
C GLY A 101 -23.68 6.57 6.55
N THR A 102 -23.60 7.40 5.50
CA THR A 102 -22.87 7.09 4.26
C THR A 102 -21.67 8.03 4.09
N LEU A 103 -20.48 7.45 4.05
CA LEU A 103 -19.21 8.09 3.78
C LEU A 103 -18.91 8.13 2.28
N LYS A 104 -18.38 9.27 1.85
CA LYS A 104 -17.71 9.46 0.57
C LYS A 104 -16.38 10.16 0.80
N PHE A 105 -15.31 9.60 0.25
CA PHE A 105 -14.03 10.32 0.18
C PHE A 105 -13.87 11.04 -1.15
N GLU A 106 -13.34 12.26 -1.08
CA GLU A 106 -12.85 13.01 -2.22
C GLU A 106 -11.32 13.19 -2.07
N ILE A 107 -10.56 12.47 -2.88
CA ILE A 107 -9.09 12.58 -2.91
C ILE A 107 -8.71 13.79 -3.76
N LYS A 108 -8.03 14.76 -3.15
CA LYS A 108 -7.56 15.98 -3.83
C LYS A 108 -6.15 15.84 -4.35
N ASP A 109 -5.28 15.20 -3.59
CA ASP A 109 -3.88 14.98 -3.98
C ASP A 109 -3.29 13.74 -3.31
N ILE A 110 -2.37 13.08 -4.02
CA ILE A 110 -1.55 11.98 -3.51
C ILE A 110 -0.12 12.30 -3.92
N SER A 111 0.79 12.34 -2.96
CA SER A 111 2.16 12.76 -3.21
C SER A 111 3.16 11.88 -2.47
N LYS A 112 4.23 11.54 -3.16
CA LYS A 112 5.33 10.74 -2.63
C LYS A 112 6.18 11.58 -1.67
N ILE A 113 6.56 11.01 -0.53
CA ILE A 113 7.51 11.62 0.40
C ILE A 113 8.92 11.14 0.06
N GLU A 114 9.20 9.88 0.39
CA GLU A 114 10.45 9.16 0.09
C GLU A 114 10.19 7.65 0.20
N GLY A 115 11.00 6.83 -0.48
CA GLY A 115 10.83 5.37 -0.46
C GLY A 115 9.39 4.96 -0.78
N ASP A 116 8.83 4.06 0.03
CA ASP A 116 7.42 3.65 -0.05
C ASP A 116 6.55 4.35 0.98
N ASN A 117 6.65 5.69 1.04
CA ASN A 117 5.83 6.55 1.89
C ASN A 117 5.16 7.66 1.07
N TYR A 118 3.88 7.87 1.35
CA TYR A 118 3.03 8.84 0.65
C TYR A 118 2.18 9.59 1.66
N TRP A 119 1.77 10.80 1.30
CA TRP A 119 0.63 11.45 1.95
C TRP A 119 -0.52 11.59 0.97
N VAL A 120 -1.74 11.63 1.53
CA VAL A 120 -2.97 11.87 0.79
C VAL A 120 -3.72 13.00 1.47
N MET A 121 -4.12 14.00 0.68
CA MET A 121 -5.01 15.08 1.11
C MET A 121 -6.36 14.92 0.43
N GLY A 122 -7.41 15.20 1.19
CA GLY A 122 -8.77 15.09 0.67
C GLY A 122 -9.82 15.69 1.59
N ALA A 123 -11.06 15.36 1.29
CA ALA A 123 -12.22 15.64 2.14
C ALA A 123 -13.04 14.38 2.34
N TYR A 124 -13.63 14.24 3.53
CA TYR A 124 -14.66 13.26 3.79
C TYR A 124 -16.03 13.95 3.79
N HIS A 125 -17.03 13.22 3.32
CA HIS A 125 -18.42 13.63 3.33
C HIS A 125 -19.26 12.52 3.96
N LEU A 126 -19.83 12.79 5.11
CA LEU A 126 -20.71 11.88 5.84
C LEU A 126 -22.15 12.38 5.74
N LYS A 127 -22.96 11.64 5.00
CA LYS A 127 -24.41 11.88 4.89
C LYS A 127 -25.16 11.07 5.95
N ARG A 128 -25.92 11.73 6.83
CA ARG A 128 -26.53 11.10 8.02
C ARG A 128 -27.90 11.68 8.38
N ASP A 129 -28.73 10.86 9.01
CA ASP A 129 -30.05 11.29 9.50
C ASP A 129 -29.96 12.28 10.68
N ILE A 130 -28.85 12.20 11.44
CA ILE A 130 -28.58 13.10 12.58
C ILE A 130 -27.84 14.38 12.17
N GLY A 131 -27.80 14.67 10.87
CA GLY A 131 -27.10 15.81 10.27
C GLY A 131 -25.74 15.42 9.69
N ASP A 132 -25.44 15.98 8.53
CA ASP A 132 -24.21 15.66 7.80
C ASP A 132 -22.96 16.13 8.57
N ALA A 133 -21.84 15.43 8.35
CA ALA A 133 -20.53 15.82 8.83
C ALA A 133 -19.56 15.85 7.64
N ASN A 134 -18.75 16.89 7.54
CA ASN A 134 -17.81 17.05 6.43
C ASN A 134 -16.54 17.71 6.96
N GLY A 135 -15.40 17.32 6.41
CA GLY A 135 -14.13 17.91 6.81
C GLY A 135 -12.98 17.47 5.92
N PRO A 136 -11.87 18.22 5.94
CA PRO A 136 -10.66 17.82 5.27
C PRO A 136 -9.93 16.73 6.06
N PHE A 137 -9.08 15.98 5.37
CA PHE A 137 -8.15 15.05 5.98
C PHE A 137 -6.76 15.12 5.34
N LEU A 138 -5.77 14.73 6.14
CA LEU A 138 -4.41 14.41 5.71
C LEU A 138 -4.03 13.06 6.33
N ILE A 139 -3.74 12.07 5.49
CA ILE A 139 -3.30 10.74 5.94
C ILE A 139 -1.92 10.42 5.36
N ILE A 140 -1.11 9.70 6.14
CA ILE A 140 0.21 9.22 5.73
C ILE A 140 0.14 7.72 5.53
N PHE A 141 0.46 7.28 4.33
CA PHE A 141 0.63 5.89 3.96
C PHE A 141 2.09 5.47 4.02
N LYS A 142 2.30 4.23 4.46
CA LYS A 142 3.57 3.52 4.37
C LYS A 142 3.31 2.10 3.87
N LYS A 143 4.19 1.60 3.00
CA LYS A 143 4.19 0.17 2.66
C LYS A 143 4.90 -0.62 3.76
N ILE A 144 4.19 -1.56 4.37
CA ILE A 144 4.67 -2.39 5.47
C ILE A 144 4.35 -3.84 5.11
N ASN A 145 5.38 -4.69 5.03
CA ASN A 145 5.25 -6.10 4.64
C ASN A 145 4.51 -6.30 3.31
N GLY A 146 4.73 -5.40 2.35
CA GLY A 146 4.08 -5.44 1.02
C GLY A 146 2.70 -4.79 0.96
N GLU A 147 2.10 -4.40 2.08
CA GLU A 147 0.77 -3.79 2.14
C GLU A 147 0.83 -2.28 2.41
N TRP A 148 -0.01 -1.51 1.75
CA TRP A 148 -0.18 -0.07 2.02
C TRP A 148 -1.04 0.13 3.26
N LYS A 149 -0.51 0.82 4.28
CA LYS A 149 -1.21 1.09 5.54
C LYS A 149 -1.11 2.55 5.94
N ILE A 150 -2.21 3.08 6.48
CA ILE A 150 -2.23 4.41 7.10
C ILE A 150 -1.52 4.34 8.45
N ILE A 151 -0.46 5.14 8.63
CA ILE A 151 0.33 5.21 9.86
C ILE A 151 0.06 6.48 10.68
N ALA A 152 -0.52 7.49 10.05
CA ALA A 152 -0.98 8.71 10.68
C ALA A 152 -2.20 9.27 9.94
N ASP A 153 -3.17 9.77 10.69
CA ASP A 153 -4.39 10.38 10.17
C ASP A 153 -4.70 11.65 10.96
N MET A 154 -4.88 12.75 10.24
CA MET A 154 -5.41 13.98 10.77
C MET A 154 -6.69 14.34 10.02
N SER A 155 -7.81 14.38 10.73
CA SER A 155 -9.12 14.71 10.19
C SER A 155 -9.83 15.69 11.12
N CYS A 156 -10.43 16.75 10.60
CA CYS A 156 -11.14 17.76 11.40
C CYS A 156 -12.63 17.86 11.11
#